data_AF-A0A8J9Y3I1-F1
#
_entry.id   AF-A0A8J9Y3I1-F1
#
_cell.length_a   1.000
_cell.length_b   1.000
_cell.length_c   1.000
_cell.angle_alpha   90.00
_cell.angle_beta   90.00
_cell.angle_gamma   90.00
#
_symmetry.space_group_name_H-M   'P 1'
#
loop_
_entity.id
_entity.type
_entity.pdbx_description
1 polymer ?
#
loop_
_entity_poly.entity_id
_entity_poly.type
_entity_poly.pdbx_seq_one_letter_code
_entity_poly.pdbx_strand_id
1 'polypeptide(L)'
;MSSKEGDLYHQLFLAYKGSHADLPAQVCQKNANEIWKTAKEKLKNKEKFIEHINDVIRELKVKATKKKATMLQFQNRLRLHSRCQ
;
A
#
# COMPACT_ATOMS: atom_id res chain seq x y z
N MET A 1 -3.21 -25.20 -5.52
CA MET A 1 -3.47 -23.91 -6.20
C MET A 1 -2.36 -22.93 -5.83
N SER A 2 -1.90 -22.14 -6.80
CA SER A 2 -0.61 -21.43 -6.85
C SER A 2 -0.30 -20.51 -5.65
N SER A 3 0.64 -20.91 -4.77
CA SER A 3 1.11 -20.10 -3.63
C SER A 3 1.55 -18.69 -4.02
N LYS A 4 2.08 -18.51 -5.24
CA LYS A 4 2.60 -17.23 -5.75
C LYS A 4 1.53 -16.15 -5.98
N GLU A 5 0.31 -16.52 -6.38
CA GLU A 5 -0.77 -15.53 -6.56
C GLU A 5 -1.36 -15.10 -5.21
N GLY A 6 -1.47 -16.05 -4.26
CA GLY A 6 -1.87 -15.76 -2.88
C GLY A 6 -0.90 -14.80 -2.18
N ASP A 7 0.40 -15.05 -2.34
CA ASP A 7 1.45 -14.18 -1.79
C ASP A 7 1.42 -12.77 -2.40
N LEU A 8 1.20 -12.66 -3.71
CA LEU A 8 1.12 -11.37 -4.40
C LEU A 8 -0.11 -10.56 -3.94
N TYR A 9 -1.26 -11.22 -3.80
CA TYR A 9 -2.46 -10.59 -3.25
C TYR A 9 -2.25 -10.14 -1.80
N HIS A 10 -1.59 -10.98 -0.99
CA HIS A 10 -1.28 -10.64 0.40
C HIS A 10 -0.37 -9.40 0.47
N GLN A 11 0.64 -9.30 -0.39
CA GLN A 11 1.51 -8.12 -0.48
C GLN A 11 0.75 -6.85 -0.90
N LEU A 12 -0.19 -6.96 -1.85
CA LEU A 12 -1.08 -5.87 -2.24
C LEU A 12 -1.90 -5.37 -1.04
N PHE A 13 -2.52 -6.29 -0.30
CA PHE A 13 -3.30 -5.96 0.88
C PHE A 13 -2.45 -5.24 1.94
N LEU A 14 -1.26 -5.76 2.26
CA LEU A 14 -0.35 -5.15 3.23
C LEU A 14 0.10 -3.76 2.80
N ALA A 15 0.42 -3.57 1.51
CA ALA A 15 0.82 -2.27 0.97
C ALA A 15 -0.33 -1.26 1.02
N TYR A 16 -1.56 -1.70 0.73
CA TYR A 16 -2.74 -0.84 0.80
C TYR A 16 -3.03 -0.41 2.23
N LYS A 17 -3.04 -1.37 3.18
CA LYS A 17 -3.20 -1.10 4.61
C LYS A 17 -2.12 -0.16 5.14
N GLY A 18 -0.86 -0.35 4.72
CA GLY A 18 0.26 0.51 5.14
C GLY A 18 0.20 1.94 4.61
N SER A 19 -0.43 2.17 3.45
CA SER A 19 -0.60 3.51 2.86
C SER A 19 -1.87 4.22 3.31
N HIS A 20 -2.83 3.47 3.83
CA HIS A 20 -4.12 3.94 4.35
C HIS A 20 -4.32 3.45 5.78
N ALA A 21 -3.39 3.80 6.67
CA ALA A 21 -3.45 3.42 8.08
C ALA A 21 -4.73 3.93 8.79
N ASP A 22 -5.36 4.95 8.22
CA ASP A 22 -6.60 5.57 8.71
C ASP A 22 -7.86 4.74 8.38
N LEU A 23 -7.77 3.77 7.47
CA LEU A 23 -8.91 2.95 7.04
C LEU A 23 -9.00 1.63 7.82
N PRO A 24 -10.21 1.14 8.14
CA PRO A 24 -10.40 -0.18 8.72
C PRO A 24 -9.87 -1.30 7.80
N ALA A 25 -9.41 -2.41 8.40
CA ALA A 25 -8.87 -3.55 7.66
C ALA A 25 -9.85 -4.14 6.64
N GLN A 26 -11.15 -4.17 6.97
CA GLN A 26 -12.19 -4.65 6.07
C GLN A 26 -12.32 -3.78 4.81
N VAL A 27 -12.20 -2.45 4.96
CA VAL A 27 -12.22 -1.51 3.83
C VAL A 27 -10.97 -1.69 2.97
N CYS A 28 -9.80 -1.85 3.60
CA CYS A 28 -8.55 -2.14 2.89
C CYS A 28 -8.65 -3.45 2.07
N GLN A 29 -9.27 -4.48 2.63
CA GLN A 29 -9.49 -5.75 1.95
C GLN A 29 -10.44 -5.61 0.77
N LYS A 30 -11.55 -4.87 0.92
CA LYS A 30 -12.48 -4.59 -0.18
C LYS A 30 -11.78 -3.88 -1.34
N ASN A 31 -11.01 -2.83 -1.04
CA ASN A 31 -10.31 -2.05 -2.07
C ASN A 31 -9.19 -2.85 -2.75
N ALA A 32 -8.44 -3.66 -1.99
CA ALA A 32 -7.43 -4.56 -2.57
C ALA A 32 -8.07 -5.61 -3.49
N ASN A 33 -9.24 -6.15 -3.12
CA ASN A 33 -10.01 -7.06 -3.96
C ASN A 33 -10.50 -6.39 -5.25
N GLU A 34 -10.97 -5.14 -5.19
CA GLU A 34 -11.39 -4.39 -6.37
C GLU A 34 -10.22 -4.17 -7.33
N ILE A 35 -9.06 -3.73 -6.84
CA ILE A 35 -7.84 -3.58 -7.65
C ILE A 35 -7.48 -4.91 -8.32
N TRP A 36 -7.48 -6.01 -7.55
CA TRP A 36 -7.15 -7.33 -8.05
C TRP A 36 -8.12 -7.81 -9.14
N LYS A 37 -9.43 -7.65 -8.93
CA LYS A 37 -10.46 -8.03 -9.92
C LYS A 37 -10.35 -7.20 -11.19
N THR A 38 -10.28 -5.87 -11.07
CA THR A 38 -10.16 -4.98 -12.23
C THR A 38 -8.88 -5.26 -13.01
N ALA A 39 -7.76 -5.55 -12.35
CA ALA A 39 -6.53 -5.93 -13.01
C ALA A 39 -6.68 -7.27 -13.75
N LYS A 40 -7.32 -8.29 -13.15
CA LYS A 40 -7.58 -9.57 -13.83
C LYS A 40 -8.51 -9.42 -15.05
N GLU A 41 -9.52 -8.57 -14.97
CA GLU A 41 -10.47 -8.32 -16.07
C GLU A 41 -9.79 -7.60 -17.24
N LYS A 42 -8.96 -6.58 -16.95
CA LYS A 42 -8.25 -5.79 -17.97
C LYS A 42 -7.05 -6.54 -18.55
N LEU A 43 -6.31 -7.27 -17.73
CA LEU A 43 -5.05 -7.90 -18.09
C LEU A 43 -5.25 -9.42 -18.15
N LYS A 44 -5.67 -9.89 -19.33
CA LYS A 44 -5.82 -11.32 -19.61
C LYS A 44 -4.48 -12.06 -19.69
N ASN A 45 -3.37 -11.33 -19.89
CA ASN A 45 -2.02 -11.86 -19.85
C ASN A 45 -1.50 -11.88 -18.41
N LYS A 46 -1.07 -13.06 -17.94
CA LYS A 46 -0.63 -13.30 -16.57
C LYS A 46 0.63 -12.52 -16.19
N GLU A 47 1.60 -12.37 -17.08
CA GLU A 47 2.83 -11.62 -16.81
C GLU A 47 2.53 -10.13 -16.66
N LYS A 48 1.77 -9.56 -17.59
CA LYS A 48 1.33 -8.15 -17.50
C LYS A 48 0.50 -7.89 -16.25
N PHE A 49 -0.34 -8.84 -15.84
CA PHE A 49 -1.08 -8.77 -14.59
C PHE A 49 -0.14 -8.70 -13.38
N ILE A 50 0.84 -9.60 -13.31
CA ILE A 50 1.81 -9.64 -12.20
C ILE A 50 2.64 -8.35 -12.17
N GLU A 51 3.12 -7.85 -13.31
CA GLU A 51 3.84 -6.58 -13.41
C GLU A 51 2.99 -5.42 -12.88
N HIS A 52 1.74 -5.31 -13.35
CA HIS A 52 0.83 -4.25 -12.92
C HIS A 52 0.57 -4.26 -11.41
N ILE A 53 0.33 -5.44 -10.81
CA ILE A 53 0.12 -5.54 -9.37
C ILE A 53 1.39 -5.18 -8.58
N ASN A 54 2.58 -5.57 -9.07
CA ASN A 54 3.84 -5.18 -8.46
C ASN A 54 4.07 -3.66 -8.51
N ASP A 55 3.73 -3.01 -9.62
CA ASP A 55 3.80 -1.55 -9.74
C ASP A 55 2.86 -0.86 -8.75
N VAL A 56 1.62 -1.33 -8.63
CA VAL A 56 0.66 -0.82 -7.65
C VAL A 56 1.18 -0.98 -6.22
N ILE A 57 1.74 -2.15 -5.88
CA ILE A 57 2.38 -2.39 -4.57
C ILE A 57 3.51 -1.38 -4.32
N ARG A 58 4.36 -1.14 -5.32
CA ARG A 58 5.48 -0.21 -5.22
C ARG A 58 4.99 1.23 -4.98
N GLU A 59 3.99 1.68 -5.71
CA GLU A 59 3.40 3.01 -5.52
C GLU A 59 2.80 3.19 -4.13
N LEU A 60 2.05 2.19 -3.64
CA LEU A 60 1.46 2.21 -2.31
C LEU A 60 2.54 2.27 -1.22
N LYS A 61 3.62 1.49 -1.35
CA LYS A 61 4.77 1.55 -0.44
C LYS A 61 5.43 2.93 -0.46
N VAL A 62 5.65 3.53 -1.64
CA VAL A 62 6.22 4.89 -1.75
C VAL A 62 5.32 5.93 -1.06
N LYS A 63 4.00 5.86 -1.26
CA LYS A 63 3.04 6.76 -0.57
C LYS A 63 3.11 6.60 0.95
N ALA A 64 3.18 5.36 1.44
CA ALA A 64 3.32 5.07 2.87
C ALA A 64 4.60 5.65 3.46
N THR A 65 5.75 5.46 2.79
CA THR A 65 7.05 5.99 3.23
C THR A 65 7.06 7.51 3.25
N LYS A 66 6.49 8.16 2.22
CA LYS A 66 6.37 9.63 2.18
C LYS A 66 5.54 10.16 3.35
N LYS A 67 4.37 9.57 3.64
CA LYS A 67 3.55 9.94 4.81
C LYS A 67 4.32 9.79 6.13
N LYS A 68 5.04 8.68 6.32
CA LYS A 68 5.87 8.44 7.51
C LYS A 68 7.00 9.46 7.64
N ALA A 69 7.69 9.78 6.54
CA ALA A 69 8.76 10.77 6.54
C ALA A 69 8.24 12.17 6.91
N THR A 70 7.11 12.59 6.35
CA THR A 70 6.46 13.87 6.70
C THR A 70 6.07 13.91 8.18
N MET A 71 5.48 12.83 8.71
CA MET A 71 5.11 12.74 10.11
C MET A 71 6.33 12.80 11.05
N LEU A 72 7.43 12.13 10.69
CA LEU A 72 8.67 12.18 11.44
C LEU A 72 9.30 13.59 11.44
N GLN A 73 9.29 14.27 10.28
CA GLN A 73 9.76 15.66 10.19
C GLN A 73 8.92 16.60 11.06
N PHE A 74 7.59 16.43 11.06
CA PHE A 74 6.69 17.18 11.92
C PHE A 74 6.95 16.91 13.40
N GLN A 75 7.13 15.64 13.80
CA GLN A 75 7.45 15.26 15.18
C GLN A 75 8.78 15.86 15.66
N ASN A 76 9.80 15.86 14.80
CA ASN A 76 11.11 16.46 15.12
C ASN A 76 11.00 17.99 15.29
N ARG A 77 10.20 18.67 14.44
CA ARG A 77 9.95 20.11 14.56
C ARG A 77 9.26 20.45 15.89
N LEU A 78 8.25 19.69 16.29
CA LEU A 78 7.55 19.88 17.57
C LEU A 78 8.50 19.72 18.77
N ARG A 79 9.33 18.66 18.79
CA ARG A 79 10.31 18.46 19.87
C ARG A 79 11.33 19.60 19.99
N LEU A 80 11.75 20.20 18.88
CA LEU A 80 12.69 21.31 18.89
C LEU A 80 12.06 22.56 19.55
N HIS A 81 10.80 22.86 19.21
CA HIS A 81 10.08 23.99 19.81
C HIS A 81 9.76 23.78 21.30
N SER A 82 9.43 22.55 21.73
CA SER A 82 9.17 22.25 23.14
C SER A 82 10.43 22.26 24.03
N ARG A 83 11.63 22.32 23.46
CA ARG A 83 12.91 22.40 24.20
C ARG A 83 13.39 23.83 24.44
N CYS A 84 12.72 24.83 23.89
CA CYS A 84 13.07 26.25 24.03
C CYS A 84 12.16 27.02 25.01
N GLN A 85 11.40 26.33 25.88
CA GLN A 85 10.66 26.93 27.00
C GLN A 85 11.25 26.49 28.33
#